data_AF-A0AAE3GVZ2-F1
#
_entry.id   AF-A0AAE3GVZ2-F1
#
_cell.length_a   1.000
_cell.length_b   1.000
_cell.length_c   1.000
_cell.angle_alpha   90.00
_cell.angle_beta   90.00
_cell.angle_gamma   90.00
#
_symmetry.space_group_name_H-M   'P 1'
#
loop_
_entity.id
_entity.type
_entity.pdbx_description
1 polymer ?
#
loop_
_entity_poly.entity_id
_entity_poly.type
_entity_poly.pdbx_seq_one_letter_code
_entity_poly.pdbx_strand_id
1 'polypeptide(L)'
;MSFCLPILGYLNYERCPVEGFLDVIEEMNNWVSPRLGIRFDLSGDNLQLYRPDGNPFVSYVDIQRQLEQTQQELEQTQQELEESQQQLEEERQRAGKLAERLRSLGIDPEQV
;
A
#
# COMPACT_ATOMS: atom_id res chain seq x y z
N MET A 1 25.39 19.45 35.85
CA MET A 1 26.38 18.61 36.55
C MET A 1 25.62 17.47 37.22
N SER A 2 25.38 16.37 36.50
CA SER A 2 24.78 15.17 37.09
C SER A 2 25.90 14.29 37.61
N PHE A 3 25.96 14.13 38.93
CA PHE A 3 26.84 13.18 39.59
C PHE A 3 26.25 11.77 39.43
N CYS A 4 27.05 10.84 38.90
CA CYS A 4 26.73 9.41 38.86
C CYS A 4 27.69 8.70 39.83
N LEU A 5 27.18 8.31 41.00
CA LEU A 5 27.93 7.54 42.01
C LEU A 5 27.82 6.04 41.72
N PRO A 6 28.86 5.23 42.00
CA PRO A 6 28.85 3.82 41.69
C PRO A 6 28.21 3.01 42.82
N ILE A 7 27.26 2.17 42.42
CA ILE A 7 26.90 0.89 43.05
C ILE A 7 26.26 0.99 44.44
N LEU A 8 24.94 0.83 44.50
CA LEU A 8 24.29 -0.06 45.47
C LEU A 8 22.91 -0.50 44.96
N GLY A 9 22.77 -1.83 44.84
CA GLY A 9 21.58 -2.68 44.86
C GLY A 9 20.20 -2.14 44.44
N TYR A 10 19.61 -2.87 43.48
CA TYR A 10 18.16 -3.00 43.22
C TYR A 10 17.42 -1.72 42.79
N LEU A 11 17.28 -1.55 41.47
CA LEU A 11 16.07 -1.16 40.73
C LEU A 11 16.49 -0.86 39.27
N ASN A 12 15.64 -1.24 38.31
CA ASN A 12 15.80 -1.17 36.85
C ASN A 12 16.96 -0.31 36.31
N TYR A 13 17.92 -0.97 35.68
CA TYR A 13 19.04 -0.34 34.97
C TYR A 13 18.52 0.39 33.73
N GLU A 14 18.29 1.70 33.83
CA GLU A 14 18.45 2.58 32.67
C GLU A 14 19.95 2.68 32.37
N ARG A 15 20.42 1.71 31.57
CA ARG A 15 21.82 1.64 31.14
C ARG A 15 22.09 2.82 30.21
N CYS A 16 23.02 3.70 30.60
CA CYS A 16 23.45 4.81 29.77
C CYS A 16 24.06 4.27 28.47
N PRO A 17 23.64 4.75 27.28
CA PRO A 17 24.29 4.36 26.03
C PRO A 17 25.72 4.87 26.05
N VAL A 18 26.68 3.94 26.11
CA VAL A 18 28.10 4.26 26.04
C VAL A 18 28.49 4.20 24.57
N GLU A 19 28.83 5.34 23.95
CA GLU A 19 29.21 5.38 22.54
C GLU A 19 30.35 4.39 22.25
N GLY A 20 30.10 3.41 21.38
CA GLY A 20 31.10 2.42 20.93
C GLY A 20 30.89 0.98 21.40
N PHE A 21 29.87 0.68 22.21
CA PHE A 21 29.53 -0.69 22.61
C PHE A 21 28.26 -1.19 21.92
N LEU A 22 28.23 -2.49 21.58
CA LEU A 22 27.04 -3.16 21.09
C LEU A 22 26.29 -3.74 22.29
N ASP A 23 25.04 -3.33 22.48
CA ASP A 23 24.15 -3.93 23.47
C ASP A 23 23.49 -5.18 22.89
N VAL A 24 23.50 -6.26 23.68
CA VAL A 24 22.82 -7.51 23.31
C VAL A 24 21.31 -7.34 23.48
N ILE A 25 20.56 -7.79 22.49
CA ILE A 25 19.10 -7.89 22.56
C ILE A 25 18.77 -9.24 23.20
N GLU A 26 18.28 -9.23 24.45
CA GLU A 26 17.99 -10.45 25.21
C GLU A 26 16.87 -11.30 24.58
N GLU A 27 15.82 -10.65 24.05
CA GLU A 27 14.70 -11.30 23.38
C GLU A 27 14.53 -10.71 21.97
N MET A 28 14.93 -11.49 20.96
CA MET A 28 14.82 -11.09 19.56
C MET A 28 13.41 -11.33 19.00
N ASN A 29 12.67 -12.30 19.54
CA ASN A 29 11.33 -12.59 19.05
C ASN A 29 10.40 -11.41 19.32
N ASN A 30 9.69 -10.95 18.29
CA ASN A 30 8.85 -9.75 18.30
C ASN A 30 9.60 -8.43 18.61
N TRP A 31 10.94 -8.41 18.56
CA TRP A 31 11.69 -7.18 18.79
C TRP A 31 11.45 -6.16 17.68
N VAL A 32 11.24 -4.89 18.07
CA VAL A 32 11.03 -3.77 17.15
C VAL A 32 12.24 -2.85 17.18
N SER A 33 12.85 -2.61 16.01
CA SER A 33 13.99 -1.72 15.89
C SER A 33 13.62 -0.26 16.23
N PRO A 34 14.23 0.37 17.25
CA PRO A 34 13.89 1.76 17.61
C PRO A 34 14.19 2.79 16.53
N ARG A 35 15.15 2.50 15.63
CA ARG A 35 15.54 3.42 14.54
C ARG A 35 14.76 3.19 13.25
N LEU A 36 14.40 1.94 12.96
CA LEU A 36 13.77 1.55 11.69
C LEU A 36 12.27 1.27 11.81
N GLY A 37 11.78 0.97 13.01
CA GLY A 37 10.39 0.57 13.25
C GLY A 37 10.02 -0.81 12.70
N ILE A 38 10.98 -1.59 12.22
CA ILE A 38 10.73 -2.96 11.71
C ILE A 38 10.66 -3.95 12.87
N ARG A 39 9.81 -4.98 12.75
CA ARG A 39 9.67 -6.07 13.73
C ARG A 39 10.31 -7.35 13.24
N PHE A 40 11.04 -8.03 14.12
CA PHE A 40 11.66 -9.34 13.90
C PHE A 40 10.77 -10.42 14.52
N ASP A 41 10.41 -11.45 13.76
CA ASP A 41 9.58 -12.56 14.23
C ASP A 41 10.33 -13.87 13.97
N LEU A 42 10.67 -14.58 15.05
CA LEU A 42 11.35 -15.87 15.04
C LEU A 42 10.46 -16.98 15.61
N SER A 43 9.15 -16.76 15.67
CA SER A 43 8.20 -17.74 16.21
C SER A 43 8.00 -18.96 15.30
N GLY A 44 8.36 -18.85 14.01
CA GLY A 44 8.25 -19.92 13.01
C GLY A 44 9.61 -20.52 12.60
N ASP A 45 9.59 -21.32 11.54
CA ASP A 45 10.79 -22.03 11.06
C ASP A 45 11.85 -21.08 10.46
N ASN A 46 11.44 -19.89 10.01
CA ASN A 46 12.30 -18.89 9.39
C ASN A 46 12.09 -17.52 10.04
N LEU A 47 13.13 -16.68 10.01
CA LEU A 47 13.03 -15.27 10.40
C LEU A 47 12.08 -14.53 9.44
N GLN A 48 11.00 -13.97 9.98
CA GLN A 48 10.11 -13.09 9.26
C GLN A 48 10.33 -11.65 9.74
N LEU A 49 10.53 -10.74 8.78
CA LEU A 49 10.59 -9.31 9.05
C LEU A 49 9.27 -8.66 8.70
N TYR A 50 8.86 -7.69 9.51
CA TYR A 50 7.70 -6.85 9.26
C TYR A 50 8.11 -5.39 9.19
N ARG A 51 7.57 -4.69 8.20
CA ARG A 51 7.71 -3.25 8.00
C ARG A 51 6.98 -2.47 9.12
N PRO A 52 7.22 -1.15 9.25
CA PRO A 52 6.53 -0.32 10.24
C PRO A 52 5.01 -0.26 10.07
N ASP A 53 4.51 -0.55 8.86
CA ASP A 53 3.08 -0.64 8.54
C ASP A 53 2.45 -2.00 8.92
N GLY A 54 3.25 -2.92 9.49
CA GLY A 54 2.81 -4.24 9.92
C GLY A 54 2.76 -5.29 8.81
N ASN A 55 3.11 -4.94 7.56
CA ASN A 55 3.16 -5.89 6.46
C ASN A 55 4.52 -6.64 6.44
N PRO A 56 4.55 -7.92 6.05
CA PRO A 56 5.81 -8.65 5.93
C PRO A 56 6.69 -8.06 4.81
N PHE A 57 8.00 -8.16 4.99
CA PHE A 57 8.92 -7.99 3.87
C PHE A 57 8.72 -9.13 2.88
N VAL A 58 8.54 -8.77 1.62
CA VAL A 58 8.48 -9.69 0.48
C VAL A 58 9.75 -9.55 -0.35
N SER A 59 10.05 -10.56 -1.16
CA SER A 59 11.21 -10.50 -2.06
C SER A 59 11.05 -9.39 -3.09
N TYR A 60 12.16 -8.83 -3.55
CA TYR A 60 12.16 -7.89 -4.68
C TYR A 60 11.47 -8.46 -5.92
N VAL A 61 11.63 -9.76 -6.18
CA VAL A 61 10.99 -10.45 -7.31
C VAL A 61 9.47 -10.49 -7.16
N ASP A 62 8.97 -10.71 -5.94
CA ASP A 62 7.53 -10.72 -5.67
C ASP A 62 6.92 -9.32 -5.84
N ILE A 63 7.63 -8.28 -5.40
CA ILE A 63 7.23 -6.88 -5.62
C ILE A 63 7.16 -6.58 -7.12
N GLN A 64 8.18 -6.96 -7.90
CA GLN A 64 8.18 -6.74 -9.35
C GLN A 64 7.01 -7.46 -10.02
N ARG A 65 6.76 -8.72 -9.66
CA ARG A 65 5.62 -9.47 -10.20
C ARG A 65 4.28 -8.80 -9.89
N GLN A 66 4.08 -8.35 -8.65
CA GLN A 66 2.86 -7.65 -8.26
C GLN A 66 2.69 -6.35 -9.05
N LEU A 67 3.76 -5.58 -9.22
CA LEU A 67 3.72 -4.34 -10.00
C LEU A 67 3.38 -4.58 -11.47
N GLU A 68 3.94 -5.62 -12.09
CA GLU A 68 3.62 -5.99 -13.47
C GLU A 68 2.15 -6.41 -13.62
N GLN A 69 1.65 -7.23 -12.69
CA GLN A 69 0.24 -7.65 -12.68
C GLN A 69 -0.71 -6.46 -12.53
N THR A 70 -0.46 -5.59 -11.56
CA THR A 70 -1.30 -4.39 -11.34
C THR A 70 -1.26 -3.44 -12.54
N GLN A 71 -0.11 -3.30 -13.22
CA GLN A 71 -0.02 -2.51 -14.45
C GLN A 71 -0.87 -3.09 -15.57
N GLN A 72 -0.80 -4.41 -15.79
CA GLN A 72 -1.61 -5.10 -16.80
C GLN A 72 -3.11 -4.95 -16.53
N GLU A 73 -3.54 -5.14 -15.28
CA GLU A 73 -4.94 -4.96 -14.87
C GLU A 73 -5.42 -3.52 -15.08
N LEU A 74 -4.56 -2.54 -14.79
CA LEU A 74 -4.88 -1.13 -14.98
C LEU A 74 -5.03 -0.80 -16.47
N GLU A 75 -4.12 -1.28 -17.32
CA GLU A 75 -4.17 -1.09 -18.77
C GLU A 75 -5.44 -1.71 -19.36
N GLN A 76 -5.77 -2.95 -18.94
CA GLN A 76 -7.00 -3.60 -19.39
C GLN A 76 -8.24 -2.82 -18.97
N THR A 77 -8.29 -2.37 -17.71
CA THR A 77 -9.42 -1.58 -17.20
C THR A 77 -9.57 -0.25 -17.97
N GLN A 78 -8.47 0.38 -18.34
CA GLN A 78 -8.49 1.60 -19.15
C GLN A 78 -9.04 1.34 -20.56
N GLN A 79 -8.61 0.26 -21.21
CA GLN A 79 -9.14 -0.13 -22.52
C GLN A 79 -10.64 -0.41 -22.48
N GLU A 80 -11.11 -1.18 -21.49
CA GLU A 80 -12.54 -1.46 -21.32
C GLU A 80 -13.35 -0.17 -21.09
N LEU A 81 -12.80 0.77 -20.32
CA LEU A 81 -13.44 2.07 -20.10
C LEU A 81 -13.52 2.90 -21.38
N GLU A 82 -12.44 2.94 -22.16
CA GLU A 82 -12.39 3.65 -23.44
C GLU A 82 -13.39 3.07 -24.45
N GLU A 83 -13.46 1.74 -24.57
CA GLU A 83 -14.44 1.06 -25.43
C GLU A 83 -15.87 1.35 -24.99
N SER A 84 -16.15 1.31 -23.69
CA SER A 84 -17.48 1.64 -23.16
C SER A 84 -17.87 3.09 -23.43
N GLN A 85 -16.93 4.03 -23.27
CA GLN A 85 -17.15 5.44 -23.59
C GLN A 85 -17.43 5.64 -25.09
N GLN A 86 -16.68 4.97 -25.96
CA GLN A 86 -16.88 5.07 -27.39
C GLN A 86 -18.26 4.55 -27.80
N GLN A 87 -18.70 3.40 -27.26
CA GLN A 87 -20.03 2.86 -27.50
C GLN A 87 -21.14 3.81 -27.04
N LEU A 88 -20.99 4.39 -25.84
CA LEU A 88 -21.96 5.36 -25.31
C LEU A 88 -22.06 6.61 -26.21
N GLU A 89 -20.92 7.10 -26.70
CA GLU A 89 -20.87 8.26 -27.59
C GLU A 89 -21.50 7.94 -28.95
N GLU A 90 -21.24 6.77 -29.52
CA GLU A 90 -21.89 6.33 -30.76
C GLU A 90 -23.41 6.23 -30.62
N GLU A 91 -23.90 5.64 -29.53
CA GLU A 91 -25.33 5.53 -29.26
C GLU A 91 -25.96 6.91 -29.04
N ARG A 92 -25.29 7.82 -28.34
CA ARG A 92 -25.73 9.22 -28.21
C ARG A 92 -25.82 9.92 -29.55
N GLN A 93 -24.83 9.74 -30.43
CA GLN A 93 -24.87 10.31 -31.78
C GLN A 93 -25.98 9.73 -32.64
N ARG A 94 -26.22 8.42 -32.57
CA ARG A 94 -27.32 7.75 -33.28
C ARG A 94 -28.67 8.26 -32.78
N ALA A 95 -28.87 8.29 -31.46
CA ALA A 95 -30.07 8.83 -30.83
C ALA A 95 -30.30 10.30 -31.20
N GLY A 96 -29.26 11.12 -31.16
CA GLY A 96 -29.32 12.54 -31.56
C GLY A 96 -29.75 12.73 -33.02
N LYS A 97 -29.17 11.97 -33.95
CA LYS A 97 -29.56 12.01 -35.38
C LYS A 97 -30.99 11.55 -35.60
N LEU A 98 -31.45 10.53 -34.89
CA LEU A 98 -32.83 10.05 -34.96
C LEU A 98 -33.80 11.09 -34.40
N ALA A 99 -33.50 11.68 -33.24
CA ALA A 99 -34.27 12.75 -32.63
C ALA A 99 -34.39 13.98 -33.56
N GLU A 100 -33.31 14.34 -34.26
CA GLU A 100 -33.35 15.41 -35.27
C GLU A 100 -34.28 15.10 -36.45
N ARG A 101 -34.23 13.87 -36.97
CA ARG A 101 -35.15 13.41 -38.03
C ARG A 101 -36.61 13.43 -37.56
N LEU A 102 -36.89 12.97 -36.35
CA LEU A 102 -38.25 12.99 -35.78
C LEU A 102 -38.77 14.44 -35.65
N ARG A 103 -37.94 15.36 -35.17
CA ARG A 103 -38.27 16.78 -35.10
C ARG A 103 -38.54 17.39 -36.48
N SER A 104 -37.79 17.00 -37.52
CA SER A 104 -38.07 17.45 -38.90
C SER A 104 -39.41 16.94 -39.46
N LEU A 105 -39.91 15.83 -38.92
CA LEU A 105 -41.23 15.27 -39.25
C LEU A 105 -42.36 15.84 -38.36
N GLY A 106 -42.03 16.78 -37.45
CA GLY A 106 -43.00 17.43 -36.56
C GLY A 106 -43.36 16.62 -35.30
N ILE A 107 -42.59 15.58 -34.96
CA ILE A 107 -42.76 14.76 -33.76
C ILE A 107 -41.69 15.16 -32.75
N ASP A 108 -42.08 15.51 -31.52
CA ASP A 108 -41.15 15.84 -30.44
C ASP A 108 -40.73 14.56 -29.67
N PRO A 109 -39.48 14.10 -29.79
CA PRO A 109 -39.02 12.85 -29.16
C PRO A 109 -38.90 12.91 -27.63
N GLU A 110 -38.95 14.09 -27.00
CA GLU A 110 -38.91 14.24 -25.53
C GLU A 110 -40.29 14.07 -24.87
N GLN A 111 -41.37 14.02 -25.67
CA GLN A 111 -42.75 13.93 -25.19
C GLN A 111 -43.36 12.52 -25.36
N VAL A 112 -42.57 11.54 -25.81
CA VAL A 112 -42.99 10.14 -26.02
C VAL A 112 -42.49 9.25 -24.90
#